data_AF-A0A811VCH5-F1
#
_entry.id   AF-A0A811VCH5-F1
#
_cell.length_a   1.000
_cell.length_b   1.000
_cell.length_c   1.000
_cell.angle_alpha   90.00
_cell.angle_beta   90.00
_cell.angle_gamma   90.00
#
_symmetry.space_group_name_H-M   'P 1'
#
loop_
_entity.id
_entity.type
_entity.pdbx_description
1 polymer ?
#
loop_
_entity_poly.entity_id
_entity_poly.type
_entity_poly.pdbx_seq_one_letter_code
_entity_poly.pdbx_strand_id
1 'polypeptide(L)'
;MGWYSSKYAKNVAVIGIIIYILDYFGIFKHYHELDFQRHFDYPSGRPSDYDYTLIKNASEVCEVSPRLAIIVKSALQNINRRNVIRRTWGYDRRFSDVQIRRVFLLGVSDDPKTDYIVREESSKFKDIVQIDFVDTYFNNTIKTLMGMQWALKYCNSEYFFFVDDDYYVSTKNLLKFANNPSFYPKSRQNIAAQEHEDSDLFAGFVLQTPPHRHKFSKWYIPLSEYPFDLWPPYITAGAFVLNRNALLKLFTAAINIKKFRFDDIFLGIAALKANLTLTHCEMFYFNKPKYEGPSSYQNIVASHGFQNSKELEQIWNECRSAGYA
;
A
#
# COMPACT_ATOMS: atom_id res chain seq x y z
N MET A 1 35.90 23.94 -49.19
CA MET A 1 35.53 22.73 -48.41
C MET A 1 34.93 23.00 -47.02
N GLY A 2 34.83 24.24 -46.51
CA GLY A 2 34.38 24.51 -45.12
C GLY A 2 32.87 24.62 -44.85
N TRP A 3 32.02 24.86 -45.86
CA TRP A 3 30.58 25.08 -45.66
C TRP A 3 29.75 23.81 -45.49
N TYR A 4 30.16 22.71 -46.13
CA TYR A 4 29.49 21.41 -45.99
C TYR A 4 29.67 20.84 -44.58
N SER A 5 30.85 21.01 -43.96
CA SER A 5 31.16 20.50 -42.62
C SER A 5 30.31 21.13 -41.50
N SER A 6 29.95 22.42 -41.62
CA SER A 6 29.17 23.15 -40.59
C SER A 6 27.69 22.74 -40.58
N LYS A 7 27.08 22.55 -41.76
CA LYS A 7 25.67 22.12 -41.88
C LYS A 7 25.50 20.67 -41.42
N TYR A 8 26.46 19.79 -41.72
CA TYR A 8 26.48 18.42 -41.22
C TYR A 8 26.64 18.37 -39.69
N ALA A 9 27.56 19.16 -39.12
CA ALA A 9 27.74 19.23 -37.67
C ALA A 9 26.46 19.72 -36.93
N LYS A 10 25.75 20.72 -37.49
CA LYS A 10 24.47 21.18 -36.95
C LYS A 10 23.38 20.10 -37.02
N ASN A 11 23.28 19.37 -38.14
CA ASN A 11 22.32 18.28 -38.28
C ASN A 11 22.61 17.12 -37.31
N VAL A 12 23.88 16.77 -37.12
CA VAL A 12 24.31 15.75 -36.13
C VAL A 12 23.97 16.20 -34.72
N ALA A 13 24.19 17.47 -34.37
CA ALA A 13 23.81 18.00 -33.06
C ALA A 13 22.29 17.98 -32.83
N VAL A 14 21.49 18.38 -33.83
CA VAL A 14 20.02 18.33 -33.76
C VAL A 14 19.52 16.89 -33.61
N ILE A 15 20.06 15.94 -34.37
CA ILE A 15 19.74 14.51 -34.25
C ILE A 15 20.13 14.00 -32.85
N GLY A 16 21.31 14.36 -32.35
CA GLY A 16 21.76 14.00 -31.01
C GLY A 16 20.82 14.54 -29.91
N ILE A 17 20.33 15.77 -30.06
CA ILE A 17 19.34 16.36 -29.14
C ILE A 17 18.01 15.61 -29.22
N ILE A 18 17.53 15.27 -30.43
CA ILE A 18 16.30 14.49 -30.61
C ILE A 18 16.45 13.11 -29.97
N ILE A 19 17.55 12.39 -30.23
CA ILE A 19 17.81 11.07 -29.62
C ILE A 19 17.86 11.19 -28.09
N TYR A 20 18.56 12.21 -27.56
CA TYR A 20 18.60 12.46 -26.12
C TYR A 20 17.21 12.70 -25.56
N ILE A 21 16.39 13.54 -26.21
CA ILE A 21 15.01 13.82 -25.80
C ILE A 21 14.18 12.52 -25.82
N LEU A 22 14.23 11.74 -26.91
CA LEU A 22 13.49 10.49 -27.02
C LEU A 22 13.91 9.46 -25.96
N ASP A 23 15.21 9.32 -25.65
CA ASP A 23 15.69 8.49 -24.53
C ASP A 23 15.22 9.02 -23.17
N TYR A 24 15.24 10.34 -23.00
CA TYR A 24 14.81 11.00 -21.77
C TYR A 24 13.31 10.78 -21.49
N PHE A 25 12.48 10.75 -22.55
CA PHE A 25 11.08 10.35 -22.50
C PHE A 25 10.84 8.84 -22.41
N GLY A 26 11.90 8.02 -22.47
CA GLY A 26 11.83 6.58 -22.29
C GLY A 26 11.47 5.79 -23.56
N ILE A 27 11.38 6.44 -24.72
CA ILE A 27 10.94 5.80 -25.98
C ILE A 27 11.88 4.65 -26.36
N PHE A 28 13.19 4.85 -26.29
CA PHE A 28 14.15 3.79 -26.58
C PHE A 28 14.15 2.68 -25.53
N LYS A 29 13.79 2.98 -24.28
CA LYS A 29 13.73 1.96 -23.23
C LYS A 29 12.60 0.98 -23.45
N HIS A 30 11.45 1.45 -23.94
CA HIS A 30 10.32 0.59 -24.26
C HIS A 30 10.67 -0.49 -25.30
N TYR A 31 11.57 -0.20 -26.24
CA TYR A 31 12.07 -1.19 -27.20
C TYR A 31 12.96 -2.27 -26.59
N HIS A 32 13.54 -2.03 -25.41
CA HIS A 32 14.45 -2.93 -24.72
C HIS A 32 13.80 -3.62 -23.51
N GLU A 33 12.49 -3.42 -23.30
CA GLU A 33 11.76 -4.13 -22.26
C GLU A 33 11.59 -5.60 -22.63
N LEU A 34 11.67 -6.46 -21.61
CA LEU A 34 11.35 -7.88 -21.73
C LEU A 34 9.84 -8.06 -21.56
N ASP A 35 9.23 -8.89 -22.39
CA ASP A 35 7.83 -9.29 -22.23
C ASP A 35 7.65 -9.98 -20.87
N PHE A 36 6.83 -9.38 -20.00
CA PHE A 36 6.56 -9.86 -18.65
C PHE A 36 6.03 -11.30 -18.66
N GLN A 37 5.08 -11.63 -19.52
CA GLN A 37 4.43 -12.95 -19.49
C GLN A 37 5.39 -14.09 -19.84
N ARG A 38 6.37 -13.83 -20.71
CA ARG A 38 7.31 -14.85 -21.21
C ARG A 38 8.61 -14.92 -20.42
N HIS A 39 9.07 -13.78 -19.88
CA HIS A 39 10.43 -13.66 -19.37
C HIS A 39 10.49 -13.31 -17.88
N PHE A 40 9.36 -13.13 -17.19
CA PHE A 40 9.38 -12.72 -15.79
C PHE A 40 10.16 -13.69 -14.91
N ASP A 41 11.32 -13.22 -14.47
CA ASP A 41 12.12 -13.82 -13.42
C ASP A 41 12.60 -12.72 -12.48
N TYR A 42 12.20 -12.83 -11.22
CA TYR A 42 12.50 -11.85 -10.20
C TYR A 42 13.51 -12.42 -9.19
N PRO A 43 14.62 -11.71 -8.93
CA PRO A 43 15.73 -12.25 -8.15
C PRO A 43 15.34 -12.54 -6.71
N SER A 44 15.95 -13.58 -6.14
CA SER A 44 15.86 -13.90 -4.72
C SER A 44 16.48 -12.79 -3.85
N GLY A 45 15.93 -12.62 -2.66
CA GLY A 45 16.44 -11.71 -1.63
C GLY A 45 17.32 -12.43 -0.62
N ARG A 46 17.89 -11.69 0.33
CA ARG A 46 18.57 -12.27 1.49
C ARG A 46 17.71 -12.04 2.74
N PRO A 47 17.54 -13.03 3.62
CA PRO A 47 16.79 -12.84 4.87
C PRO A 47 17.31 -11.67 5.73
N SER A 48 18.62 -11.41 5.69
CA SER A 48 19.26 -10.27 6.38
C SER A 48 18.79 -8.90 5.90
N ASP A 49 18.16 -8.79 4.72
CA ASP A 49 17.65 -7.53 4.17
C ASP A 49 16.47 -6.97 5.01
N TYR A 50 16.00 -7.75 5.98
CA TYR A 50 14.85 -7.51 6.83
C TYR A 50 15.16 -7.64 8.34
N ASP A 51 16.42 -7.62 8.73
CA ASP A 51 16.83 -7.64 10.14
C ASP A 51 16.64 -6.25 10.78
N TYR A 52 15.42 -5.97 11.21
CA TYR A 52 15.04 -4.72 11.88
C TYR A 52 14.59 -4.99 13.31
N THR A 53 14.99 -4.11 14.23
CA THR A 53 14.65 -4.23 15.64
C THR A 53 13.31 -3.56 15.93
N LEU A 54 12.48 -4.25 16.72
CA LEU A 54 11.24 -3.70 17.24
C LEU A 54 11.52 -2.85 18.49
N ILE A 55 11.39 -1.53 18.36
CA ILE A 55 11.64 -0.56 19.44
C ILE A 55 10.43 -0.48 20.37
N LYS A 56 9.22 -0.45 19.79
CA LYS A 56 7.96 -0.43 20.52
C LYS A 56 7.04 -1.51 19.97
N ASN A 57 6.56 -2.40 20.84
CA ASN A 57 5.81 -3.57 20.42
C ASN A 57 4.30 -3.32 20.36
N ALA A 58 3.69 -2.70 21.37
CA ALA A 58 2.23 -2.57 21.47
C ALA A 58 1.49 -3.92 21.32
N SER A 59 2.11 -5.04 21.71
CA SER A 59 1.52 -6.38 21.62
C SER A 59 0.29 -6.55 22.52
N GLU A 60 0.21 -5.75 23.58
CA GLU A 60 -0.91 -5.72 24.53
C GLU A 60 -2.24 -5.43 23.82
N VAL A 61 -2.19 -4.71 22.69
CA VAL A 61 -3.36 -4.43 21.85
C VAL A 61 -4.03 -5.71 21.36
N CYS A 62 -3.27 -6.79 21.13
CA CYS A 62 -3.77 -8.06 20.61
C CYS A 62 -3.82 -9.20 21.63
N GLU A 63 -3.71 -8.90 22.94
CA GLU A 63 -3.89 -9.92 24.00
C GLU A 63 -5.21 -10.68 23.88
N VAL A 64 -6.29 -9.96 23.55
CA VAL A 64 -7.55 -10.56 23.15
C VAL A 64 -7.59 -10.60 21.63
N SER A 65 -7.69 -11.80 21.08
CA SER A 65 -7.70 -12.06 19.63
C SER A 65 -8.83 -11.28 18.94
N PRO A 66 -8.52 -10.25 18.13
CA PRO A 66 -9.54 -9.49 17.46
C PRO A 66 -9.92 -10.15 16.15
N ARG A 67 -11.17 -9.97 15.73
CA ARG A 67 -11.62 -10.41 14.41
C ARG A 67 -10.90 -9.64 13.30
N LEU A 68 -10.69 -8.35 13.51
CA LEU A 68 -9.99 -7.45 12.59
C LEU A 68 -8.85 -6.72 13.29
N ALA A 69 -7.62 -6.92 12.81
CA ALA A 69 -6.48 -6.07 13.13
C ALA A 69 -6.32 -5.01 12.04
N ILE A 70 -6.33 -3.73 12.41
CA ILE A 70 -6.12 -2.58 11.54
C ILE A 70 -4.70 -2.06 11.78
N ILE A 71 -3.88 -2.13 10.74
CA ILE A 71 -2.47 -1.77 10.77
C ILE A 71 -2.30 -0.51 9.93
N VAL A 72 -2.17 0.64 10.60
CA VAL A 72 -2.13 1.94 9.95
C VAL A 72 -0.68 2.37 9.71
N LYS A 73 -0.26 2.48 8.45
CA LYS A 73 1.01 3.09 8.07
C LYS A 73 0.89 4.60 8.24
N SER A 74 1.72 5.18 9.11
CA SER A 74 1.72 6.63 9.38
C SER A 74 3.13 7.19 9.37
N ALA A 75 3.29 8.49 9.11
CA ALA A 75 4.56 9.19 9.27
C ALA A 75 4.67 9.76 10.70
N LEU A 76 5.88 9.89 11.26
CA LEU A 76 6.05 10.32 12.65
C LEU A 76 5.35 11.67 12.95
N GLN A 77 5.34 12.60 11.99
CA GLN A 77 4.74 13.93 12.13
C GLN A 77 3.21 13.95 12.06
N ASN A 78 2.57 12.87 11.59
CA ASN A 78 1.12 12.79 11.35
C ASN A 78 0.29 12.52 12.62
N ILE A 79 0.69 13.09 13.75
CA ILE A 79 0.03 12.89 15.06
C ILE A 79 -1.45 13.28 15.00
N ASN A 80 -1.78 14.37 14.31
CA ASN A 80 -3.16 14.81 14.16
C ASN A 80 -4.00 13.80 13.37
N ARG A 81 -3.45 13.19 12.30
CA ARG A 81 -4.15 12.15 11.54
C ARG A 81 -4.40 10.92 12.41
N ARG A 82 -3.37 10.44 13.13
CA ARG A 82 -3.52 9.33 14.08
C ARG A 82 -4.60 9.61 15.13
N ASN A 83 -4.63 10.82 15.69
CA ASN A 83 -5.66 11.23 16.64
C ASN A 83 -7.07 11.28 16.04
N VAL A 84 -7.23 11.66 14.77
CA VAL A 84 -8.53 11.60 14.08
C VAL A 84 -8.94 10.14 13.90
N ILE A 85 -8.04 9.30 13.42
CA ILE A 85 -8.29 7.87 13.21
C ILE A 85 -8.72 7.20 14.51
N ARG A 86 -8.11 7.55 15.65
CA ARG A 86 -8.50 7.07 16.99
C ARG A 86 -9.96 7.33 17.35
N ARG A 87 -10.52 8.45 16.91
CA ARG A 87 -11.89 8.89 17.23
C ARG A 87 -12.90 8.67 16.09
N THR A 88 -12.43 8.20 14.93
CA THR A 88 -13.26 7.90 13.76
C THR A 88 -13.20 6.41 13.39
N TRP A 89 -12.77 6.07 12.18
CA TRP A 89 -12.83 4.71 11.62
C TRP A 89 -11.93 3.71 12.34
N GLY A 90 -10.88 4.18 13.00
CA GLY A 90 -10.00 3.35 13.82
C GLY A 90 -10.47 3.19 15.27
N TYR A 91 -11.67 3.66 15.64
CA TYR A 91 -12.17 3.46 17.00
C TYR A 91 -12.39 1.96 17.26
N ASP A 92 -11.61 1.39 18.18
CA ASP A 92 -11.49 -0.05 18.39
C ASP A 92 -12.69 -0.67 19.11
N ARG A 93 -13.49 0.16 19.81
CA ARG A 93 -14.75 -0.23 20.48
C ARG A 93 -15.99 0.17 19.68
N ARG A 94 -15.87 0.23 18.35
CA ARG A 94 -16.95 0.70 17.47
C ARG A 94 -18.17 -0.21 17.45
N PHE A 95 -17.97 -1.52 17.58
CA PHE A 95 -19.03 -2.54 17.55
C PHE A 95 -18.98 -3.35 18.85
N SER A 96 -20.16 -3.67 19.40
CA SER A 96 -20.26 -4.43 20.65
C SER A 96 -19.99 -5.93 20.47
N ASP A 97 -20.22 -6.44 19.26
CA ASP A 97 -20.18 -7.85 18.89
C ASP A 97 -18.93 -8.23 18.06
N VAL A 98 -18.19 -7.24 17.57
CA VAL A 98 -16.97 -7.46 16.77
C VAL A 98 -15.78 -6.79 17.43
N GLN A 99 -14.81 -7.60 17.83
CA GLN A 99 -13.55 -7.11 18.38
C GLN A 99 -12.64 -6.61 17.26
N ILE A 100 -12.28 -5.34 17.34
CA ILE A 100 -11.37 -4.67 16.41
C ILE A 100 -10.20 -4.14 17.21
N ARG A 101 -9.01 -4.21 16.63
CA ARG A 101 -7.81 -3.58 17.20
C ARG A 101 -7.10 -2.77 16.15
N ARG A 102 -6.48 -1.67 16.58
CA ARG A 102 -5.76 -0.75 15.70
C ARG A 102 -4.41 -0.43 16.28
N VAL A 103 -3.39 -0.51 15.43
CA VAL A 103 -2.04 -0.02 15.71
C VAL A 103 -1.57 0.93 14.62
N PHE A 104 -0.62 1.79 14.97
CA PHE A 104 0.10 2.64 14.03
C PHE A 104 1.53 2.11 13.86
N LEU A 105 1.93 1.87 12.61
CA LEU A 105 3.29 1.51 12.24
C LEU A 105 4.11 2.77 11.95
N LEU A 106 5.21 2.94 12.69
CA LEU A 106 6.16 4.03 12.52
C LEU A 106 7.59 3.49 12.36
N GLY A 107 8.41 4.20 11.61
CA GLY A 107 9.87 4.06 11.68
C GLY A 107 10.48 4.94 12.77
N VAL A 108 11.74 5.31 12.57
CA VAL A 108 12.48 6.28 13.38
C VAL A 108 12.80 7.54 12.56
N SER A 109 13.19 8.59 13.28
CA SER A 109 13.71 9.83 12.71
C SER A 109 14.97 10.21 13.47
N ASP A 110 15.94 10.79 12.77
CA ASP A 110 17.15 11.35 13.38
C ASP A 110 16.86 12.66 14.16
N ASP A 111 15.65 13.21 14.08
CA ASP A 111 15.23 14.39 14.84
C ASP A 111 14.83 14.02 16.27
N PRO A 112 15.60 14.42 17.31
CA PRO A 112 15.31 14.09 18.70
C PRO A 112 13.96 14.62 19.19
N LYS A 113 13.48 15.74 18.60
CA LYS A 113 12.18 16.30 18.96
C LYS A 113 11.03 15.42 18.47
N THR A 114 11.11 14.95 17.23
CA THR A 114 10.13 14.01 16.66
C THR A 114 10.10 12.71 17.45
N ASP A 115 11.27 12.15 17.80
CA ASP A 115 11.36 10.94 18.61
C ASP A 115 10.77 11.12 20.03
N TYR A 116 11.03 12.28 20.66
CA TYR A 116 10.38 12.63 21.93
C TYR A 116 8.86 12.64 21.83
N ILE A 117 8.29 13.25 20.80
CA ILE A 117 6.85 13.33 20.63
C ILE A 117 6.24 11.93 20.41
N VAL A 118 6.89 11.07 19.63
CA VAL A 118 6.43 9.69 19.40
C VAL A 118 6.51 8.85 20.67
N ARG A 119 7.54 9.05 21.50
CA ARG A 119 7.63 8.40 22.82
C ARG A 119 6.46 8.80 23.72
N GLU A 120 6.14 10.09 23.81
CA GLU A 120 5.02 10.59 24.61
C GLU A 120 3.68 10.05 24.09
N GLU A 121 3.47 10.06 22.78
CA GLU A 121 2.26 9.52 22.16
C GLU A 121 2.11 8.02 22.46
N SER A 122 3.19 7.24 22.29
CA SER A 122 3.18 5.80 22.57
C SER A 122 2.91 5.53 24.05
N SER A 123 3.52 6.29 24.96
CA SER A 123 3.28 6.16 26.40
C SER A 123 1.83 6.41 26.77
N LYS A 124 1.16 7.34 26.08
CA LYS A 124 -0.23 7.70 26.32
C LYS A 124 -1.24 6.71 25.74
N PHE A 125 -1.05 6.30 24.48
CA PHE A 125 -2.08 5.54 23.75
C PHE A 125 -1.78 4.04 23.63
N LYS A 126 -0.51 3.62 23.83
CA LYS A 126 -0.08 2.22 23.78
C LYS A 126 -0.45 1.48 22.47
N ASP A 127 -0.59 2.21 21.37
CA ASP A 127 -1.03 1.71 20.07
C ASP A 127 -0.02 1.96 18.95
N ILE A 128 1.26 2.18 19.30
CA ILE A 128 2.35 2.42 18.35
C ILE A 128 3.28 1.20 18.31
N VAL A 129 3.40 0.62 17.12
CA VAL A 129 4.44 -0.33 16.75
C VAL A 129 5.54 0.47 16.07
N GLN A 130 6.72 0.52 16.67
CA GLN A 130 7.85 1.30 16.15
C GLN A 130 9.00 0.37 15.82
N ILE A 131 9.50 0.46 14.59
CA ILE A 131 10.59 -0.37 14.08
C ILE A 131 11.80 0.52 13.73
N ASP A 132 13.00 0.00 13.94
CA ASP A 132 14.27 0.71 13.72
C ASP A 132 14.65 0.84 12.24
N PHE A 133 13.90 1.64 11.48
CA PHE A 133 14.24 2.03 10.11
C PHE A 133 13.91 3.50 9.86
N VAL A 134 14.70 4.19 9.04
CA VAL A 134 14.43 5.59 8.70
C VAL A 134 13.13 5.69 7.91
N ASP A 135 12.17 6.43 8.45
CA ASP A 135 10.82 6.53 7.89
C ASP A 135 10.78 7.47 6.67
N THR A 136 10.96 6.89 5.48
CA THR A 136 10.84 7.59 4.19
C THR A 136 9.92 6.84 3.25
N TYR A 137 9.41 7.54 2.23
CA TYR A 137 8.50 6.96 1.24
C TYR A 137 9.05 5.67 0.59
N PHE A 138 10.31 5.65 0.15
CA PHE A 138 10.93 4.48 -0.49
C PHE A 138 11.24 3.34 0.50
N ASN A 139 11.11 3.59 1.81
CA ASN A 139 11.22 2.57 2.85
C ASN A 139 9.84 2.03 3.29
N ASN A 140 8.75 2.42 2.62
CA ASN A 140 7.42 1.85 2.91
C ASN A 140 7.38 0.33 2.75
N THR A 141 8.17 -0.26 1.85
CA THR A 141 8.28 -1.72 1.74
C THR A 141 8.77 -2.35 3.04
N ILE A 142 9.76 -1.73 3.71
CA ILE A 142 10.25 -2.17 5.02
C ILE A 142 9.12 -2.03 6.05
N LYS A 143 8.49 -0.85 6.12
CA LYS A 143 7.38 -0.57 7.04
C LYS A 143 6.28 -1.63 6.92
N THR A 144 5.85 -1.93 5.70
CA THR A 144 4.79 -2.89 5.40
C THR A 144 5.19 -4.31 5.83
N LEU A 145 6.39 -4.78 5.47
CA LEU A 145 6.84 -6.12 5.85
C LEU A 145 7.00 -6.31 7.35
N MET A 146 7.55 -5.30 8.04
CA MET A 146 7.69 -5.33 9.49
C MET A 146 6.32 -5.30 10.17
N GLY A 147 5.36 -4.59 9.59
CA GLY A 147 3.95 -4.68 9.96
C GLY A 147 3.35 -6.08 9.81
N MET A 148 3.63 -6.76 8.69
CA MET A 148 3.20 -8.14 8.46
C MET A 148 3.81 -9.11 9.46
N GLN A 149 5.12 -8.97 9.72
CA GLN A 149 5.83 -9.79 10.70
C GLN A 149 5.26 -9.59 12.11
N TRP A 150 5.05 -8.33 12.51
CA TRP A 150 4.43 -7.99 13.79
C TRP A 150 3.03 -8.60 13.91
N ALA A 151 2.19 -8.41 12.88
CA ALA A 151 0.83 -8.92 12.86
C ALA A 151 0.78 -10.45 12.97
N LEU A 152 1.62 -11.17 12.22
CA LEU A 152 1.70 -12.63 12.29
C LEU A 152 2.17 -13.14 13.65
N LYS A 153 3.09 -12.42 14.29
CA LYS A 153 3.73 -12.80 15.56
C LYS A 153 2.87 -12.47 16.79
N TYR A 154 2.21 -11.32 16.81
CA TYR A 154 1.55 -10.79 18.00
C TYR A 154 0.03 -10.69 17.90
N CYS A 155 -0.57 -10.85 16.72
CA CYS A 155 -2.02 -10.80 16.55
C CYS A 155 -2.55 -12.09 15.92
N ASN A 156 -3.43 -12.77 16.66
CA ASN A 156 -4.21 -13.87 16.14
C ASN A 156 -5.58 -13.35 15.66
N SER A 157 -5.62 -12.83 14.43
CA SER A 157 -6.83 -12.28 13.81
C SER A 157 -7.28 -13.07 12.59
N GLU A 158 -8.59 -13.04 12.33
CA GLU A 158 -9.16 -13.57 11.07
C GLU A 158 -8.72 -12.72 9.88
N TYR A 159 -8.82 -11.39 10.05
CA TYR A 159 -8.51 -10.41 9.01
C TYR A 159 -7.50 -9.38 9.48
N PHE A 160 -6.67 -8.94 8.53
CA PHE A 160 -5.66 -7.91 8.69
C PHE A 160 -5.89 -6.86 7.62
N PHE A 161 -6.09 -5.61 8.04
CA PHE A 161 -6.29 -4.50 7.13
C PHE A 161 -5.14 -3.53 7.24
N PHE A 162 -4.34 -3.43 6.19
CA PHE A 162 -3.24 -2.48 6.06
C PHE A 162 -3.74 -1.25 5.33
N VAL A 163 -3.48 -0.07 5.89
CA VAL A 163 -4.01 1.19 5.35
C VAL A 163 -3.10 2.37 5.67
N ASP A 164 -3.00 3.35 4.77
CA ASP A 164 -2.29 4.60 5.02
C ASP A 164 -3.15 5.57 5.85
N ASP A 165 -2.50 6.54 6.53
CA ASP A 165 -3.17 7.45 7.46
C ASP A 165 -4.00 8.59 6.81
N ASP A 166 -4.07 8.65 5.48
CA ASP A 166 -4.88 9.60 4.70
C ASP A 166 -6.02 8.94 3.93
N TYR A 167 -6.54 7.84 4.50
CA TYR A 167 -7.73 7.17 4.02
C TYR A 167 -8.97 7.47 4.88
N TYR A 168 -10.11 7.54 4.19
CA TYR A 168 -11.41 7.24 4.78
C TYR A 168 -11.61 5.72 4.79
N VAL A 169 -12.19 5.19 5.85
CA VAL A 169 -12.54 3.77 5.96
C VAL A 169 -13.95 3.63 6.55
N SER A 170 -14.80 2.84 5.92
CA SER A 170 -16.00 2.32 6.56
C SER A 170 -15.69 0.93 7.11
N THR A 171 -15.42 0.86 8.41
CA THR A 171 -15.04 -0.39 9.08
C THR A 171 -16.18 -1.40 9.03
N LYS A 172 -17.44 -0.92 9.03
CA LYS A 172 -18.63 -1.73 8.75
C LYS A 172 -18.57 -2.40 7.37
N ASN A 173 -18.30 -1.62 6.34
CA ASN A 173 -18.24 -2.10 4.96
C ASN A 173 -17.05 -3.04 4.73
N LEU A 174 -15.90 -2.74 5.35
CA LEU A 174 -14.73 -3.60 5.33
C LEU A 174 -15.03 -4.99 5.90
N LEU A 175 -15.67 -5.06 7.07
CA LEU A 175 -16.05 -6.35 7.68
C LEU A 175 -17.06 -7.12 6.81
N LYS A 176 -18.06 -6.42 6.25
CA LYS A 176 -19.04 -7.03 5.34
C LYS A 176 -18.37 -7.59 4.08
N PHE A 177 -17.45 -6.83 3.49
CA PHE A 177 -16.67 -7.26 2.33
C PHE A 177 -15.76 -8.44 2.66
N ALA A 178 -14.97 -8.37 3.73
CA ALA A 178 -14.03 -9.42 4.09
C ALA A 178 -14.71 -10.76 4.43
N ASN A 179 -15.90 -10.70 5.03
CA ASN A 179 -16.70 -11.90 5.34
C ASN A 179 -17.31 -12.55 4.10
N ASN A 180 -17.68 -11.76 3.08
CA ASN A 180 -18.25 -12.31 1.86
C ASN A 180 -17.96 -11.44 0.62
N PRO A 181 -16.72 -11.51 0.08
CA PRO A 181 -16.29 -10.64 -1.02
C PRO A 181 -17.15 -10.79 -2.27
N SER A 182 -17.59 -12.02 -2.57
CA SER A 182 -18.38 -12.35 -3.76
C SER A 182 -19.75 -11.68 -3.82
N PHE A 183 -20.32 -11.29 -2.68
CA PHE A 183 -21.65 -10.69 -2.55
C PHE A 183 -21.59 -9.20 -2.20
N TYR A 184 -20.40 -8.62 -2.11
CA TYR A 184 -20.25 -7.18 -1.98
C TYR A 184 -20.51 -6.51 -3.34
N PRO A 185 -21.04 -5.27 -3.40
CA PRO A 185 -21.34 -4.61 -4.67
C PRO A 185 -20.17 -4.67 -5.65
N LYS A 186 -20.36 -5.45 -6.73
CA LYS A 186 -19.45 -5.49 -7.88
C LYS A 186 -19.83 -4.35 -8.80
N SER A 187 -18.85 -3.56 -9.23
CA SER A 187 -19.04 -2.71 -10.39
C SER A 187 -18.66 -3.49 -11.66
N ARG A 188 -19.11 -2.98 -12.81
CA ARG A 188 -19.24 -3.68 -14.09
C ARG A 188 -17.91 -3.96 -14.80
N GLN A 189 -16.75 -3.69 -14.20
CA GLN A 189 -15.47 -3.93 -14.86
C GLN A 189 -15.06 -5.39 -14.73
N ASN A 190 -15.17 -6.08 -15.86
CA ASN A 190 -14.70 -7.44 -16.12
C ASN A 190 -13.16 -7.53 -16.06
N ILE A 191 -12.55 -7.37 -14.89
CA ILE A 191 -11.26 -8.02 -14.63
C ILE A 191 -11.66 -9.39 -14.13
N ALA A 192 -11.34 -10.44 -14.88
CA ALA A 192 -11.73 -11.81 -14.59
C ALA A 192 -11.42 -12.14 -13.13
N ALA A 193 -12.45 -12.06 -12.28
CA ALA A 193 -12.41 -12.61 -10.95
C ALA A 193 -12.36 -14.11 -11.18
N GLN A 194 -11.14 -14.67 -11.16
CA GLN A 194 -10.98 -16.12 -11.13
C GLN A 194 -11.82 -16.63 -9.96
N GLU A 195 -12.67 -17.61 -10.23
CA GLU A 195 -13.44 -18.28 -9.20
C GLU A 195 -12.44 -18.80 -8.16
N HIS A 196 -12.58 -18.29 -6.94
CA HIS A 196 -11.69 -18.63 -5.84
C HIS A 196 -11.98 -20.07 -5.41
N GLU A 197 -11.16 -21.01 -5.90
CA GLU A 197 -11.13 -22.38 -5.39
C GLU A 197 -10.43 -22.47 -4.02
N ASP A 198 -9.78 -21.39 -3.56
CA ASP A 198 -8.99 -21.37 -2.33
C ASP A 198 -9.45 -20.33 -1.31
N SER A 199 -9.37 -20.72 -0.04
CA SER A 199 -9.74 -19.98 1.18
C SER A 199 -8.98 -18.67 1.42
N ASP A 200 -8.15 -18.21 0.48
CA ASP A 200 -7.26 -17.06 0.66
C ASP A 200 -7.91 -15.75 0.22
N LEU A 201 -7.81 -14.74 1.07
CA LEU A 201 -8.25 -13.39 0.75
C LEU A 201 -7.05 -12.47 0.72
N PHE A 202 -6.72 -11.91 -0.45
CA PHE A 202 -5.88 -10.73 -0.60
C PHE A 202 -6.59 -9.74 -1.53
N ALA A 203 -7.14 -8.67 -0.96
CA ALA A 203 -8.10 -7.84 -1.65
C ALA A 203 -7.87 -6.34 -1.50
N GLY A 204 -8.26 -5.60 -2.53
CA GLY A 204 -8.23 -4.14 -2.58
C GLY A 204 -8.43 -3.65 -4.01
N PHE A 205 -7.92 -2.46 -4.32
CA PHE A 205 -7.97 -1.93 -5.69
C PHE A 205 -6.81 -2.49 -6.51
N VAL A 206 -7.10 -3.51 -7.33
CA VAL A 206 -6.10 -4.18 -8.19
C VAL A 206 -5.85 -3.37 -9.46
N LEU A 207 -4.58 -3.20 -9.80
CA LEU A 207 -4.09 -2.59 -11.04
C LEU A 207 -3.08 -3.53 -11.72
N GLN A 208 -2.92 -3.33 -13.03
CA GLN A 208 -1.80 -3.87 -13.81
C GLN A 208 -1.39 -2.81 -14.81
N THR A 209 -0.21 -2.23 -14.61
CA THR A 209 0.27 -1.07 -15.37
C THR A 209 1.72 -1.29 -15.81
N PRO A 210 2.20 -0.57 -16.83
CA PRO A 210 3.61 -0.59 -17.20
C PRO A 210 4.46 0.27 -16.24
N PRO A 211 5.76 -0.03 -16.04
CA PRO A 211 6.68 0.83 -15.33
C PRO A 211 6.84 2.22 -15.97
N HIS A 212 7.02 3.26 -15.15
CA HIS A 212 7.31 4.59 -15.67
C HIS A 212 8.75 4.66 -16.21
N ARG A 213 8.92 4.79 -17.52
CA ARG A 213 10.25 4.86 -18.18
C ARG A 213 10.78 6.28 -18.45
N HIS A 214 9.97 7.29 -18.20
CA HIS A 214 10.32 8.70 -18.36
C HIS A 214 11.05 9.25 -17.13
N LYS A 215 12.24 9.84 -17.32
CA LYS A 215 13.18 10.18 -16.23
C LYS A 215 12.70 11.27 -15.26
N PHE A 216 11.71 12.08 -15.63
CA PHE A 216 11.18 13.17 -14.78
C PHE A 216 10.09 12.72 -13.81
N SER A 217 9.60 11.48 -13.93
CA SER A 217 8.63 10.97 -12.97
C SER A 217 9.32 10.59 -11.67
N LYS A 218 8.71 10.97 -10.54
CA LYS A 218 9.11 10.47 -9.22
C LYS A 218 9.03 8.93 -9.12
N TRP A 219 8.28 8.30 -10.02
CA TRP A 219 8.10 6.86 -10.14
C TRP A 219 8.99 6.22 -11.23
N TYR A 220 9.96 6.95 -11.79
CA TYR A 220 10.83 6.44 -12.84
C TYR A 220 11.59 5.16 -12.44
N ILE A 221 11.59 4.16 -13.33
CA ILE A 221 12.27 2.88 -13.15
C ILE A 221 13.22 2.58 -14.32
N PRO A 222 14.53 2.47 -14.08
CA PRO A 222 15.49 2.03 -15.09
C PRO A 222 15.35 0.52 -15.39
N LEU A 223 15.72 0.11 -16.61
CA LEU A 223 15.73 -1.31 -17.02
C LEU A 223 16.66 -2.16 -16.13
N SER A 224 17.73 -1.58 -15.59
CA SER A 224 18.63 -2.25 -14.65
C SER A 224 18.00 -2.59 -13.30
N GLU A 225 16.93 -1.89 -12.93
CA GLU A 225 16.17 -2.15 -11.69
C GLU A 225 14.99 -3.09 -11.97
N TYR A 226 14.28 -2.88 -13.07
CA TYR A 226 13.18 -3.74 -13.53
C TYR A 226 13.13 -3.78 -15.07
N PRO A 227 13.50 -4.90 -15.71
CA PRO A 227 13.63 -4.98 -17.16
C PRO A 227 12.31 -5.27 -17.90
N PHE A 228 11.22 -5.60 -17.20
CA PHE A 228 9.97 -6.05 -17.84
C PHE A 228 9.02 -4.90 -18.22
N ASP A 229 8.19 -5.12 -19.23
CA ASP A 229 7.23 -4.14 -19.77
C ASP A 229 5.99 -3.91 -18.88
N LEU A 230 5.65 -4.86 -18.02
CA LEU A 230 4.51 -4.79 -17.10
C LEU A 230 4.91 -5.14 -15.68
N TRP A 231 4.25 -4.51 -14.71
CA TRP A 231 4.19 -5.04 -13.35
C TRP A 231 3.32 -6.31 -13.32
N PRO A 232 3.58 -7.26 -12.39
CA PRO A 232 2.56 -8.23 -12.03
C PRO A 232 1.30 -7.49 -11.54
N PRO A 233 0.10 -8.10 -11.59
CA PRO A 233 -1.06 -7.55 -10.91
C PRO A 233 -0.72 -7.19 -9.46
N TYR A 234 -1.13 -6.00 -9.02
CA TYR A 234 -0.82 -5.50 -7.69
C TYR A 234 -2.00 -4.73 -7.11
N ILE A 235 -2.12 -4.74 -5.78
CA ILE A 235 -3.10 -3.90 -5.07
C ILE A 235 -2.42 -2.59 -4.71
N THR A 236 -3.10 -1.46 -4.91
CA THR A 236 -2.59 -0.16 -4.46
C THR A 236 -2.34 -0.21 -2.95
N ALA A 237 -1.08 -0.05 -2.52
CA ALA A 237 -0.67 -0.33 -1.13
C ALA A 237 -1.20 0.65 -0.08
N GLY A 238 -1.99 1.66 -0.49
CA GLY A 238 -2.63 2.56 0.44
C GLY A 238 -3.78 1.92 1.23
N ALA A 239 -4.43 0.87 0.71
CA ALA A 239 -5.42 0.09 1.47
C ALA A 239 -5.61 -1.32 0.91
N PHE A 240 -5.42 -2.34 1.74
CA PHE A 240 -5.69 -3.74 1.39
C PHE A 240 -6.06 -4.60 2.59
N VAL A 241 -6.86 -5.63 2.36
CA VAL A 241 -7.26 -6.60 3.38
C VAL A 241 -6.75 -8.00 3.04
N LEU A 242 -6.27 -8.69 4.06
CA LEU A 242 -5.79 -10.06 4.02
C LEU A 242 -6.54 -10.89 5.05
N ASN A 243 -6.77 -12.17 4.78
CA ASN A 243 -6.97 -13.13 5.86
C ASN A 243 -5.63 -13.70 6.35
N ARG A 244 -5.65 -14.44 7.47
CA ARG A 244 -4.41 -14.97 8.08
C ARG A 244 -3.58 -15.84 7.14
N ASN A 245 -4.21 -16.73 6.36
CA ASN A 245 -3.49 -17.64 5.47
C ASN A 245 -2.82 -16.89 4.31
N ALA A 246 -3.54 -15.96 3.68
CA ALA A 246 -2.97 -15.09 2.65
C ALA A 246 -1.81 -14.24 3.20
N LEU A 247 -1.95 -13.67 4.41
CA LEU A 247 -0.87 -12.91 5.05
C LEU A 247 0.39 -13.76 5.27
N LEU A 248 0.23 -15.00 5.74
CA LEU A 248 1.35 -15.93 5.95
C LEU A 248 2.05 -16.29 4.63
N LYS A 249 1.30 -16.67 3.60
CA LYS A 249 1.83 -16.99 2.27
C LYS A 249 2.56 -15.79 1.67
N LEU A 250 1.94 -14.61 1.71
CA LEU A 250 2.50 -13.37 1.19
C LEU A 250 3.80 -13.00 1.89
N PHE A 251 3.81 -13.00 3.23
CA PHE A 251 5.00 -12.69 4.02
C PHE A 251 6.15 -13.67 3.75
N THR A 252 5.84 -14.97 3.69
CA THR A 252 6.84 -16.02 3.42
C THR A 252 7.50 -15.85 2.06
N ALA A 253 6.73 -15.52 1.01
CA ALA A 253 7.30 -15.23 -0.30
C ALA A 253 8.10 -13.91 -0.28
N ALA A 254 7.57 -12.88 0.36
CA ALA A 254 8.16 -11.55 0.39
C ALA A 254 9.57 -11.51 1.00
N ILE A 255 9.82 -12.24 2.09
CA ILE A 255 11.15 -12.26 2.74
C ILE A 255 12.22 -13.01 1.92
N ASN A 256 11.82 -13.73 0.86
CA ASN A 256 12.71 -14.53 0.01
C ASN A 256 12.98 -13.91 -1.37
N ILE A 257 12.44 -12.73 -1.66
CA ILE A 257 12.64 -12.01 -2.92
C ILE A 257 13.41 -10.71 -2.71
N LYS A 258 14.10 -10.23 -3.74
CA LYS A 258 14.85 -8.98 -3.66
C LYS A 258 13.93 -7.82 -3.32
N LYS A 259 14.27 -7.04 -2.29
CA LYS A 259 13.50 -5.86 -1.89
C LYS A 259 13.32 -4.88 -3.07
N PHE A 260 12.11 -4.33 -3.20
CA PHE A 260 11.77 -3.29 -4.16
C PHE A 260 11.26 -2.04 -3.44
N ARG A 261 11.51 -0.85 -3.98
CA ARG A 261 11.26 0.43 -3.29
C ARG A 261 9.81 0.93 -3.31
N PHE A 262 8.94 0.29 -4.10
CA PHE A 262 7.50 0.54 -4.11
C PHE A 262 6.81 -0.64 -3.44
N ASP A 263 6.09 -0.37 -2.36
CA ASP A 263 5.49 -1.41 -1.52
C ASP A 263 4.35 -2.13 -2.26
N ASP A 264 3.54 -1.40 -3.02
CA ASP A 264 2.49 -1.98 -3.88
C ASP A 264 3.04 -2.95 -4.92
N ILE A 265 4.05 -2.54 -5.68
CA ILE A 265 4.71 -3.38 -6.67
C ILE A 265 5.41 -4.57 -6.01
N PHE A 266 6.11 -4.33 -4.90
CA PHE A 266 6.78 -5.39 -4.15
C PHE A 266 5.81 -6.46 -3.66
N LEU A 267 4.64 -6.05 -3.13
CA LEU A 267 3.60 -6.99 -2.71
C LEU A 267 2.96 -7.72 -3.89
N GLY A 268 2.82 -7.08 -5.06
CA GLY A 268 2.36 -7.75 -6.29
C GLY A 268 3.32 -8.85 -6.75
N ILE A 269 4.63 -8.57 -6.71
CA ILE A 269 5.67 -9.57 -7.01
C ILE A 269 5.64 -10.72 -6.00
N ALA A 270 5.52 -10.40 -4.70
CA ALA A 270 5.43 -11.41 -3.65
C ALA A 270 4.17 -12.28 -3.79
N ALA A 271 3.02 -11.68 -4.12
CA ALA A 271 1.77 -12.41 -4.35
C ALA A 271 1.88 -13.36 -5.54
N LEU A 272 2.47 -12.91 -6.64
CA LEU A 272 2.72 -13.77 -7.80
C LEU A 272 3.63 -14.95 -7.44
N LYS A 273 4.72 -14.71 -6.70
CA LYS A 273 5.62 -15.79 -6.23
C LYS A 273 4.96 -16.73 -5.21
N ALA A 274 3.98 -16.23 -4.45
CA ALA A 274 3.18 -17.01 -3.49
C ALA A 274 2.00 -17.76 -4.14
N ASN A 275 1.77 -17.60 -5.44
CA ASN A 275 0.56 -18.07 -6.12
C ASN A 275 -0.73 -17.58 -5.45
N LEU A 276 -0.76 -16.32 -5.02
CA LEU A 276 -1.92 -15.67 -4.41
C LEU A 276 -2.72 -14.90 -5.46
N THR A 277 -3.98 -15.28 -5.62
CA THR A 277 -4.94 -14.54 -6.46
C THR A 277 -5.38 -13.25 -5.76
N LEU A 278 -5.33 -12.13 -6.49
CA LEU A 278 -5.77 -10.84 -5.99
C LEU A 278 -7.27 -10.64 -6.23
N THR A 279 -8.03 -10.32 -5.20
CA THR A 279 -9.45 -9.99 -5.30
C THR A 279 -9.64 -8.49 -5.52
N HIS A 280 -10.03 -8.10 -6.72
CA HIS A 280 -10.35 -6.72 -7.04
C HIS A 280 -11.67 -6.27 -6.39
N CYS A 281 -11.68 -5.08 -5.80
CA CYS A 281 -12.89 -4.43 -5.32
C CYS A 281 -12.86 -2.93 -5.63
N GLU A 282 -13.76 -2.46 -6.50
CA GLU A 282 -13.87 -1.04 -6.88
C GLU A 282 -14.29 -0.13 -5.71
N MET A 283 -14.80 -0.71 -4.62
CA MET A 283 -15.16 0.04 -3.41
C MET A 283 -13.94 0.41 -2.55
N PHE A 284 -12.75 -0.05 -2.95
CA PHE A 284 -11.48 0.52 -2.53
C PHE A 284 -11.09 1.59 -3.56
N TYR A 285 -11.21 2.86 -3.19
CA TYR A 285 -10.97 3.97 -4.09
C TYR A 285 -9.51 4.41 -4.05
N PHE A 286 -8.83 4.31 -5.20
CA PHE A 286 -7.50 4.90 -5.41
C PHE A 286 -7.53 6.44 -5.50
N ASN A 287 -8.62 6.98 -6.05
CA ASN A 287 -8.88 8.41 -6.13
C ASN A 287 -10.15 8.76 -5.34
N LYS A 288 -10.09 9.86 -4.58
CA LYS A 288 -11.20 10.33 -3.77
C LYS A 288 -12.44 10.59 -4.64
N PRO A 289 -13.56 9.86 -4.46
CA PRO A 289 -14.81 10.19 -5.12
C PRO A 289 -15.38 11.47 -4.52
N LYS A 290 -16.05 12.25 -5.36
CA LYS A 290 -16.75 13.47 -4.95
C LYS A 290 -17.75 13.14 -3.83
N TYR A 291 -17.75 13.96 -2.78
CA TYR A 291 -18.70 13.83 -1.69
C TYR A 291 -19.96 14.65 -1.98
N GLU A 292 -21.10 13.98 -2.11
CA GLU A 292 -22.42 14.59 -2.39
C GLU A 292 -23.41 14.31 -1.24
N GLY A 293 -22.88 14.03 -0.05
CA GLY A 293 -23.63 13.60 1.13
C GLY A 293 -23.42 12.11 1.46
N PRO A 294 -23.92 11.63 2.61
CA PRO A 294 -23.58 10.31 3.14
C PRO A 294 -23.85 9.14 2.18
N SER A 295 -24.93 9.20 1.40
CA SER A 295 -25.32 8.14 0.45
C SER A 295 -24.30 7.93 -0.66
N SER A 296 -23.54 8.97 -1.04
CA SER A 296 -22.45 8.84 -2.03
C SER A 296 -21.31 7.92 -1.53
N TYR A 297 -21.23 7.68 -0.22
CA TYR A 297 -20.21 6.85 0.43
C TYR A 297 -20.77 5.52 0.97
N GLN A 298 -22.03 5.18 0.67
CA GLN A 298 -22.75 4.05 1.28
C GLN A 298 -22.05 2.69 1.15
N ASN A 299 -21.39 2.44 0.01
CA ASN A 299 -20.74 1.17 -0.31
C ASN A 299 -19.21 1.25 -0.25
N ILE A 300 -18.65 2.43 0.02
CA ILE A 300 -17.20 2.62 0.03
C ILE A 300 -16.62 1.82 1.19
N VAL A 301 -15.60 1.01 0.91
CA VAL A 301 -14.83 0.29 1.93
C VAL A 301 -13.70 1.18 2.43
N ALA A 302 -12.88 1.67 1.50
CA ALA A 302 -11.75 2.55 1.77
C ALA A 302 -11.59 3.57 0.65
N SER A 303 -11.20 4.79 0.95
CA SER A 303 -11.00 5.85 -0.05
C SER A 303 -9.82 6.73 0.29
N HIS A 304 -8.88 6.82 -0.65
CA HIS A 304 -7.69 7.65 -0.54
C HIS A 304 -8.03 9.16 -0.68
N GLY A 305 -7.12 10.05 -0.30
CA GLY A 305 -7.24 11.50 -0.53
C GLY A 305 -7.80 12.30 0.65
N PHE A 306 -7.68 11.77 1.87
CA PHE A 306 -8.13 12.41 3.10
C PHE A 306 -6.97 13.00 3.90
N GLN A 307 -6.13 13.80 3.23
CA GLN A 307 -5.01 14.50 3.89
C GLN A 307 -5.50 15.54 4.90
N ASN A 308 -6.69 16.12 4.69
CA ASN A 308 -7.33 17.06 5.60
C ASN A 308 -8.10 16.31 6.70
N SER A 309 -7.51 16.30 7.89
CA SER A 309 -8.07 15.69 9.10
C SER A 309 -9.47 16.17 9.49
N LYS A 310 -9.80 17.46 9.30
CA LYS A 310 -11.13 18.00 9.64
C LYS A 310 -12.19 17.50 8.68
N GLU A 311 -11.85 17.45 7.40
CA GLU A 311 -12.73 16.93 6.35
C GLU A 311 -13.01 15.44 6.55
N LEU A 312 -11.96 14.64 6.84
CA LEU A 312 -12.12 13.22 7.18
C LEU A 312 -13.07 13.03 8.35
N GLU A 313 -12.86 13.77 9.43
CA GLU A 313 -13.68 13.67 10.64
C GLU A 313 -15.13 14.06 10.37
N GLN A 314 -15.36 15.14 9.62
CA GLN A 314 -16.70 15.56 9.24
C GLN A 314 -17.41 14.49 8.40
N ILE A 315 -16.84 14.12 7.24
CA ILE A 315 -17.46 13.18 6.29
C ILE A 315 -17.70 11.82 6.96
N TRP A 316 -16.75 11.34 7.76
CA TRP A 316 -16.90 10.07 8.47
C TRP A 316 -18.02 10.10 9.50
N ASN A 317 -18.15 11.20 10.27
CA ASN A 317 -19.24 11.33 11.23
C ASN A 317 -20.61 11.44 10.55
N GLU A 318 -20.71 12.14 9.41
CA GLU A 318 -21.94 12.20 8.60
C GLU A 318 -22.33 10.81 8.08
N CYS A 319 -21.37 10.05 7.52
CA CYS A 319 -21.58 8.68 7.06
C CYS A 319 -21.96 7.73 8.20
N ARG A 320 -21.31 7.85 9.36
CA ARG A 320 -21.64 7.06 10.57
C ARG A 320 -23.08 7.33 11.01
N SER A 321 -23.48 8.60 11.04
CA SER A 321 -24.81 9.02 11.50
C SER A 321 -25.91 8.52 10.55
N ALA A 322 -25.60 8.40 9.26
CA ALA A 322 -26.47 7.79 8.26
C ALA A 322 -26.42 6.25 8.20
N GLY A 323 -25.57 5.60 9.02
CA GLY A 323 -25.45 4.15 9.07
C GLY A 323 -24.55 3.51 8.01
N TYR A 324 -23.72 4.31 7.31
CA TYR A 324 -22.82 3.86 6.25
C TYR A 324 -21.37 3.60 6.72
N ALA A 325 -21.00 4.00 7.94
CA ALA A 325 -19.65 3.88 8.50
C ALA A 325 -19.56 3.13 9.85
#